data_AF-A0A257JFX2-F1
#
_entry.id   AF-A0A257JFX2-F1
#
_cell.length_a   1.000
_cell.length_b   1.000
_cell.length_c   1.000
_cell.angle_alpha   90.00
_cell.angle_beta   90.00
_cell.angle_gamma   90.00
#
_symmetry.space_group_name_H-M   'P 1'
#
loop_
_entity.id
_entity.type
_entity.pdbx_description
1 polymer ?
#
loop_
_entity_poly.entity_id
_entity_poly.type
_entity_poly.pdbx_seq_one_letter_code
_entity_poly.pdbx_strand_id
1 'polypeptide(L)'
;MSHMQTTLAAQMFSAERRRAARAAVSIRTTAGLRGMERVDVELVNLSTGGVMMHAAKTLEENTAIMIDMPGLGWAGGRVVWFFNEKHSVQFDRPLSQLYVDMLEHMHATD
;
A
#
# COMPACT_ATOMS: atom_id res chain seq x y z
N MET A 1 -6.08 -30.80 8.81
CA MET A 1 -6.84 -29.63 8.28
C MET A 1 -5.82 -28.71 7.63
N SER A 2 -6.00 -28.41 6.34
CA SER A 2 -4.93 -27.92 5.45
C SER A 2 -4.58 -26.44 5.71
N HIS A 3 -3.30 -26.14 5.94
CA HIS A 3 -2.78 -24.77 6.07
C HIS A 3 -3.12 -23.88 4.85
N MET A 4 -3.33 -24.46 3.68
CA MET A 4 -3.76 -23.71 2.49
C MET A 4 -5.16 -23.12 2.61
N GLN A 5 -6.09 -23.80 3.29
CA GLN A 5 -7.45 -23.29 3.49
C GLN A 5 -7.46 -22.09 4.45
N THR A 6 -6.55 -22.08 5.43
CA THR A 6 -6.42 -20.98 6.40
C THR A 6 -5.93 -19.70 5.73
N THR A 7 -4.96 -19.79 4.81
CA THR A 7 -4.42 -18.63 4.08
C THR A 7 -5.46 -18.04 3.12
N LEU A 8 -6.17 -18.89 2.35
CA LEU A 8 -7.23 -18.42 1.45
C LEU A 8 -8.38 -17.75 2.22
N ALA A 9 -8.82 -18.34 3.34
CA ALA A 9 -9.88 -17.74 4.15
C ALA A 9 -9.45 -16.40 4.74
N ALA A 10 -8.22 -16.28 5.27
CA ALA A 10 -7.70 -15.00 5.79
C ALA A 10 -7.61 -13.93 4.67
N GLN A 11 -7.22 -14.32 3.46
CA GLN A 11 -7.19 -13.45 2.28
C GLN A 11 -8.60 -13.01 1.85
N MET A 12 -9.58 -13.91 1.85
CA MET A 12 -10.98 -13.59 1.54
C MET A 12 -11.62 -12.69 2.61
N PHE A 13 -11.40 -12.97 3.89
CA PHE A 13 -11.87 -12.12 4.99
C PHE A 13 -11.21 -10.73 5.00
N SER A 14 -9.96 -10.62 4.53
CA SER A 14 -9.30 -9.33 4.30
C SER A 14 -9.95 -8.54 3.16
N ALA A 15 -10.31 -9.23 2.05
CA ALA A 15 -10.99 -8.64 0.91
C ALA A 15 -12.44 -8.18 1.24
N GLU A 16 -13.15 -8.89 2.11
CA GLU A 16 -14.51 -8.52 2.56
C GLU A 16 -14.50 -7.40 3.63
N ARG A 17 -13.42 -7.22 4.41
CA ARG A 17 -13.31 -6.13 5.41
C ARG A 17 -12.92 -4.76 4.83
N ARG A 18 -13.09 -4.52 3.53
CA ARG A 18 -12.76 -3.23 2.90
C ARG A 18 -13.77 -2.15 3.33
N ARG A 19 -13.48 -1.51 4.47
CA ARG A 19 -14.30 -0.43 5.07
C ARG A 19 -14.18 0.93 4.38
N ALA A 20 -13.28 1.11 3.42
CA ALA A 20 -13.05 2.38 2.72
C ALA A 20 -12.86 2.17 1.22
N ALA A 21 -13.42 3.07 0.41
CA ALA A 21 -13.20 3.13 -1.03
C ALA A 21 -11.71 3.34 -1.33
N ARG A 22 -11.23 2.77 -2.44
CA ARG A 22 -9.85 2.91 -2.90
C ARG A 22 -9.83 3.60 -4.26
N ALA A 23 -9.10 4.69 -4.33
CA ALA A 23 -8.79 5.40 -5.57
C ALA A 23 -7.77 4.59 -6.38
N ALA A 24 -8.04 4.39 -7.67
CA ALA A 24 -7.07 3.82 -8.60
C ALA A 24 -6.09 4.91 -9.04
N VAL A 25 -4.79 4.64 -8.95
CA VAL A 25 -3.74 5.60 -9.32
C VAL A 25 -2.57 4.88 -9.98
N SER A 26 -1.72 5.61 -10.71
CA SER A 26 -0.36 5.16 -11.04
C SER A 26 0.65 6.24 -10.63
N ILE A 27 1.36 6.00 -9.52
CA ILE A 27 2.34 6.95 -8.99
C ILE A 27 3.65 6.21 -8.75
N ARG A 28 4.67 6.52 -9.55
CA ARG A 28 6.04 6.04 -9.33
C ARG A 28 6.73 6.95 -8.31
N THR A 29 7.23 6.35 -7.24
CA THR A 29 7.89 7.07 -6.15
C THR A 29 8.92 6.17 -5.46
N THR A 30 9.51 6.64 -4.37
CA THR A 30 10.49 5.90 -3.59
C THR A 30 9.93 5.54 -2.22
N ALA A 31 10.24 4.32 -1.78
CA ALA A 31 10.06 3.88 -0.42
C ALA A 31 11.40 3.77 0.32
N GLY A 32 11.47 4.31 1.53
CA GLY A 32 12.58 4.13 2.47
C GLY A 32 12.34 2.95 3.41
N LEU A 33 13.38 2.13 3.59
CA LEU A 33 13.42 1.02 4.55
C LEU A 33 14.39 1.34 5.69
N ARG A 34 14.51 0.42 6.65
CA ARG A 34 15.52 0.53 7.73
C ARG A 34 16.93 0.56 7.14
N GLY A 35 17.84 1.29 7.80
CA GLY A 35 19.24 1.35 7.38
C GLY A 35 19.51 2.23 6.15
N MET A 36 18.63 3.19 5.86
CA MET A 36 18.75 4.14 4.74
C MET A 36 18.60 3.52 3.34
N GLU A 37 18.16 2.28 3.25
CA GLU A 37 17.84 1.65 1.98
C GLU A 37 16.63 2.33 1.31
N ARG A 38 16.69 2.47 -0.02
CA ARG A 38 15.62 3.01 -0.87
C ARG A 38 15.20 1.97 -1.90
N VAL A 39 13.90 1.90 -2.16
CA VAL A 39 13.29 0.97 -3.12
C VAL A 39 12.33 1.74 -4.00
N ASP A 40 12.42 1.56 -5.32
CA ASP A 40 11.43 2.12 -6.23
C ASP A 40 10.11 1.37 -6.10
N VAL A 41 9.02 2.14 -6.04
CA VAL A 41 7.67 1.62 -5.90
C VAL A 41 6.71 2.30 -6.87
N GLU A 42 5.66 1.59 -7.25
CA GLU A 42 4.53 2.15 -7.98
C GLU A 42 3.27 1.95 -7.14
N LEU A 43 2.65 3.05 -6.71
CA LEU A 43 1.37 3.01 -6.02
C LEU A 43 0.27 2.77 -7.07
N VAL A 44 -0.55 1.74 -6.87
CA VAL A 44 -1.58 1.31 -7.84
C VAL A 44 -3.01 1.61 -7.38
N ASN A 45 -3.22 1.66 -6.06
CA ASN A 45 -4.43 2.21 -5.48
C ASN A 45 -4.19 2.61 -4.04
N LEU A 46 -4.98 3.55 -3.52
CA LEU A 46 -4.88 4.03 -2.16
C LEU A 46 -6.25 4.29 -1.54
N SER A 47 -6.33 4.19 -0.21
CA SER A 47 -7.39 4.77 0.60
C SER A 47 -6.75 5.60 1.71
N THR A 48 -7.58 6.20 2.56
CA THR A 48 -7.11 6.90 3.76
C THR A 48 -6.28 6.00 4.68
N GLY A 49 -6.56 4.69 4.71
CA GLY A 49 -5.91 3.75 5.63
C GLY A 49 -4.71 2.99 5.07
N GLY A 50 -4.50 2.98 3.76
CA GLY A 50 -3.41 2.22 3.18
C GLY A 50 -3.30 2.30 1.67
N VAL A 51 -2.29 1.65 1.14
CA VAL A 51 -1.93 1.69 -0.28
C VAL A 51 -1.58 0.29 -0.77
N MET A 52 -1.92 0.01 -2.01
CA MET A 52 -1.39 -1.11 -2.76
C MET A 52 -0.27 -0.61 -3.64
N MET A 53 0.86 -1.33 -3.67
CA MET A 53 1.99 -0.95 -4.51
C MET A 53 2.73 -2.15 -5.11
N HIS A 54 3.36 -1.91 -6.25
CA HIS A 54 4.48 -2.71 -6.72
C HIS A 54 5.77 -2.17 -6.11
N ALA A 55 6.72 -3.05 -5.83
CA ALA A 55 8.05 -2.66 -5.36
C ALA A 55 9.10 -3.41 -6.20
N ALA A 56 10.25 -2.77 -6.42
CA ALA A 56 11.35 -3.36 -7.18
C ALA A 56 11.95 -4.63 -6.54
N LYS A 57 11.58 -4.93 -5.29
CA LYS A 57 11.89 -6.18 -4.58
C LYS A 57 10.73 -6.60 -3.68
N THR A 58 10.71 -7.87 -3.30
CA THR A 58 9.79 -8.37 -2.27
C THR A 58 10.10 -7.72 -0.92
N LEU A 59 9.07 -7.20 -0.27
CA LEU A 59 9.09 -6.68 1.09
C LEU A 59 8.26 -7.63 1.96
N GLU A 60 8.88 -8.19 3.00
CA GLU A 60 8.21 -9.16 3.87
C GLU A 60 7.06 -8.51 4.66
N GLU A 61 6.10 -9.33 5.08
CA GLU A 61 5.06 -8.91 6.02
C GLU A 61 5.67 -8.31 7.28
N ASN A 62 4.99 -7.31 7.82
CA ASN A 62 5.44 -6.51 8.96
C ASN A 62 6.66 -5.60 8.73
N THR A 63 7.24 -5.58 7.53
CA THR A 63 8.30 -4.61 7.19
C THR A 63 7.79 -3.18 7.37
N ALA A 64 8.50 -2.40 8.18
CA ALA A 64 8.25 -0.97 8.36
C ALA A 64 8.82 -0.19 7.17
N ILE A 65 8.04 0.74 6.64
CA ILE A 65 8.36 1.47 5.41
C ILE A 65 7.93 2.93 5.52
N MET A 66 8.68 3.82 4.87
CA MET A 66 8.31 5.21 4.65
C MET A 66 8.10 5.41 3.15
N ILE A 67 6.95 5.88 2.70
CA ILE A 67 6.65 6.12 1.29
C ILE A 67 6.73 7.63 1.04
N ASP A 68 7.46 8.07 0.01
CA ASP A 68 7.45 9.47 -0.40
C ASP A 68 6.16 9.80 -1.15
N MET A 69 5.27 10.54 -0.51
CA MET A 69 3.93 10.82 -1.00
C MET A 69 3.90 12.21 -1.68
N PRO A 70 3.43 12.34 -2.93
CA PRO A 70 3.48 13.61 -3.67
C PRO A 70 2.82 14.78 -2.93
N GLY A 71 3.62 15.82 -2.62
CA GLY A 71 3.13 17.02 -1.92
C GLY A 71 2.89 16.85 -0.41
N LEU A 72 2.91 15.63 0.11
CA LEU A 72 2.79 15.33 1.55
C LEU A 72 4.15 15.02 2.20
N GLY A 73 5.09 14.46 1.43
CA GLY A 73 6.37 13.94 1.92
C GLY A 73 6.24 12.52 2.49
N TRP A 74 7.12 12.16 3.43
CA TRP A 74 7.22 10.78 3.92
C TRP A 74 6.04 10.35 4.79
N ALA A 75 5.27 9.36 4.32
CA ALA A 75 4.22 8.70 5.09
C ALA A 75 4.70 7.31 5.60
N GLY A 76 4.62 7.10 6.91
CA GLY A 76 4.99 5.82 7.54
C GLY A 76 3.89 4.77 7.40
N GLY A 77 4.31 3.51 7.29
CA GLY A 77 3.40 2.38 7.28
C GLY A 77 4.10 1.03 7.44
N ARG A 78 3.30 -0.02 7.29
CA ARG A 78 3.73 -1.41 7.43
C ARG A 78 3.14 -2.30 6.35
N VAL A 79 3.97 -3.17 5.77
CA VAL A 79 3.50 -4.21 4.85
C VAL A 79 2.59 -5.17 5.63
N VAL A 80 1.36 -5.33 5.15
CA VAL A 80 0.33 -6.20 5.76
C VAL A 80 0.33 -7.58 5.10
N TRP A 81 0.53 -7.63 3.78
CA TRP A 81 0.63 -8.85 3.01
C TRP A 81 1.32 -8.59 1.68
N PHE A 82 1.87 -9.65 1.09
CA PHE A 82 2.41 -9.68 -0.27
C PHE A 82 1.82 -10.84 -1.06
N PHE A 83 1.34 -10.58 -2.28
CA PHE A 83 0.87 -11.61 -3.19
C PHE A 83 0.95 -11.11 -4.63
N ASN A 84 1.45 -11.97 -5.54
CA ASN A 84 1.52 -11.68 -6.97
C ASN A 84 2.14 -10.29 -7.28
N GLU A 85 3.35 -10.05 -6.75
CA GLU A 85 4.12 -8.81 -6.94
C GLU A 85 3.52 -7.54 -6.32
N LYS A 86 2.38 -7.68 -5.63
CA LYS A 86 1.68 -6.57 -4.96
C LYS A 86 1.89 -6.63 -3.46
N HIS A 87 2.20 -5.48 -2.89
CA HIS A 87 2.33 -5.26 -1.45
C HIS A 87 1.18 -4.38 -1.00
N SER A 88 0.44 -4.83 0.00
CA SER A 88 -0.48 -3.95 0.72
C SER A 88 0.24 -3.35 1.90
N VAL A 89 0.24 -2.02 2.01
CA VAL A 89 0.78 -1.28 3.15
C VAL A 89 -0.36 -0.60 3.89
N GLN A 90 -0.36 -0.73 5.21
CA GLN A 90 -1.22 0.06 6.09
C GLN A 90 -0.43 1.26 6.59
N PHE A 91 -1.01 2.46 6.50
CA PHE A 91 -0.36 3.66 7.03
C PHE A 91 -0.41 3.66 8.56
N ASP A 92 0.67 4.13 9.20
CA ASP A 92 0.73 4.31 10.65
C ASP A 92 -0.27 5.37 11.14
N ARG A 93 -0.53 6.37 10.29
CA ARG A 93 -1.56 7.39 10.48
C ARG A 93 -2.41 7.50 9.22
N PRO A 94 -3.75 7.54 9.34
CA PRO A 94 -4.61 7.73 8.18
C PRO A 94 -4.29 9.02 7.42
N LEU A 95 -4.32 8.96 6.10
CA LEU A 95 -4.32 10.13 5.23
C LEU A 95 -5.68 10.84 5.30
N SER A 96 -5.72 12.13 4.99
CA SER A 96 -7.00 12.84 4.83
C SER A 96 -7.71 12.38 3.56
N GLN A 97 -9.05 12.40 3.57
CA GLN A 97 -9.83 12.06 2.38
C GLN A 97 -9.55 13.03 1.22
N LEU A 98 -9.47 14.33 1.52
CA LEU A 98 -9.14 15.37 0.52
C LEU A 98 -7.83 15.08 -0.21
N TYR A 99 -6.82 14.58 0.50
CA TYR A 99 -5.54 14.23 -0.12
C TYR A 99 -5.64 13.00 -1.03
N VAL A 100 -6.43 12.00 -0.65
CA VAL A 100 -6.71 10.82 -1.49
C VAL A 100 -7.44 11.26 -2.77
N ASP A 101 -8.48 12.07 -2.64
CA ASP A 101 -9.26 12.58 -3.77
C ASP A 101 -8.39 13.43 -4.72
N MET A 102 -7.48 14.23 -4.17
CA MET A 102 -6.50 15.00 -4.96
C MET A 102 -5.57 14.08 -5.76
N LEU A 103 -5.01 13.04 -5.13
CA LEU A 103 -4.13 12.10 -5.82
C LEU A 103 -4.88 11.31 -6.90
N GLU A 104 -6.13 10.91 -6.64
CA GLU A 104 -6.98 10.27 -7.64
C GLU A 104 -7.18 11.18 -8.85
N HIS A 105 -7.56 12.44 -8.63
CA HIS A 105 -7.79 13.39 -9.71
C HIS A 105 -6.53 13.66 -10.55
N MET A 106 -5.35 13.68 -9.93
CA MET A 106 -4.08 13.96 -10.61
C MET A 106 -3.45 12.74 -11.30
N HIS A 107 -3.74 11.54 -10.82
CA HIS A 107 -3.04 10.30 -11.22
C HIS A 107 -3.96 9.14 -11.57
N ALA A 108 -5.24 9.43 -11.86
CA ALA A 108 -6.20 8.43 -12.30
C ALA A 108 -5.64 7.62 -13.48
N THR A 109 -5.86 6.32 -13.42
CA THR A 109 -5.61 5.44 -14.55
C THR A 109 -6.88 5.42 -15.42
N ASP A 110 -6.76 5.78 -16.70
CA ASP A 110 -7.84 5.72 -17.69
C ASP A 110 -8.41 4.29 -17.87
#